data_AF-B3RVV1-F1
#
_entry.id   AF-B3RVV1-F1
#
_cell.length_a   1.000
_cell.length_b   1.000
_cell.length_c   1.000
_cell.angle_alpha   90.00
_cell.angle_beta   90.00
_cell.angle_gamma   90.00
#
_symmetry.space_group_name_H-M   'P 1'
#
loop_
_entity.id
_entity.type
_entity.pdbx_description
1 polymer ?
#
loop_
_entity_poly.entity_id
_entity_poly.type
_entity_poly.pdbx_seq_one_letter_code
_entity_poly.pdbx_strand_id
1 'polypeptide(L)' 'RRKNATRETTSILKAWLYEHRKNPYPTKGEKIMLAIMTKMTLTQVSTWFANARRRLKKEN' A
#
# COMPACT_ATOMS: atom_id res chain seq x y z
N ARG A 1 9.24 -16.92 -8.77
CA ARG A 1 8.07 -17.29 -7.92
C ARG A 1 7.50 -16.01 -7.30
N ARG A 2 6.34 -15.52 -7.75
CA ARG A 2 5.69 -14.34 -7.12
C ARG A 2 5.25 -14.76 -5.71
N LYS A 3 5.87 -14.21 -4.67
CA LYS A 3 5.35 -14.34 -3.31
C LYS A 3 4.06 -13.52 -3.27
N ASN A 4 2.91 -14.18 -3.24
CA ASN A 4 1.64 -13.51 -3.01
C ASN A 4 1.74 -12.86 -1.62
N ALA A 5 1.58 -11.53 -1.56
CA ALA A 5 1.49 -10.84 -0.27
C ALA A 5 0.31 -11.46 0.49
N THR A 6 0.58 -11.98 1.69
CA THR A 6 -0.46 -12.56 2.53
C THR A 6 -1.50 -11.50 2.88
N ARG A 7 -2.77 -11.89 3.07
CA ARG A 7 -3.83 -10.95 3.46
C ARG A 7 -3.44 -10.09 4.66
N GLU A 8 -2.74 -10.68 5.62
CA GLU A 8 -2.20 -10.05 6.82
C GLU A 8 -1.17 -8.94 6.51
N THR A 9 -0.21 -9.18 5.61
CA THR A 9 0.79 -8.16 5.26
C THR A 9 0.19 -6.95 4.56
N THR A 10 -0.91 -7.13 3.82
CA THR A 10 -1.63 -6.01 3.18
C THR A 10 -2.61 -5.27 4.09
N SER A 11 -2.90 -5.77 5.30
CA SER A 11 -3.85 -5.12 6.23
C SER A 11 -3.37 -3.72 6.64
N ILE A 12 -2.07 -3.59 6.93
CA ILE A 12 -1.41 -2.32 7.29
C ILE A 12 -1.53 -1.30 6.13
N LEU A 13 -1.29 -1.75 4.89
CA LEU A 13 -1.41 -0.87 3.70
C LEU A 13 -2.85 -0.40 3.48
N LYS A 14 -3.84 -1.27 3.74
CA LYS A 14 -5.26 -0.94 3.65
C LYS A 14 -5.69 0.05 4.73
N ALA A 15 -5.23 -0.12 5.96
CA ALA A 15 -5.50 0.82 7.06
C ALA A 15 -4.98 2.22 6.72
N TRP A 16 -3.70 2.33 6.33
CA TRP A 16 -3.13 3.61 5.91
C TRP A 16 -3.91 4.23 4.75
N LEU A 17 -4.30 3.43 3.75
CA LEU A 17 -5.07 3.89 2.59
C LEU A 17 -6.45 4.44 2.98
N TYR A 18 -7.11 3.82 3.96
CA TYR A 18 -8.42 4.25 4.44
C TYR A 18 -8.31 5.61 5.15
N GLU A 19 -7.32 5.79 6.01
CA GLU A 19 -7.04 7.06 6.68
C GLU A 19 -6.70 8.19 5.69
N HIS A 20 -6.01 7.85 4.59
CA HIS A 20 -5.56 8.80 3.56
C HIS A 20 -6.41 8.76 2.29
N ARG A 21 -7.68 8.34 2.35
CA ARG A 21 -8.53 8.12 1.17
C ARG A 21 -8.69 9.35 0.28
N LYS A 22 -8.64 10.56 0.85
CA LYS A 22 -8.71 11.84 0.12
C LYS A 22 -7.44 12.15 -0.68
N ASN A 23 -6.27 11.75 -0.17
CA ASN A 23 -4.97 11.96 -0.83
C ASN A 23 -4.05 10.72 -0.63
N PRO A 24 -4.29 9.62 -1.35
CA PRO A 24 -3.64 8.32 -1.10
C PRO A 24 -2.22 8.21 -1.70
N TYR A 25 -1.38 9.18 -1.40
CA TYR A 25 0.00 9.30 -1.89
C TYR A 25 0.96 9.35 -0.71
N PRO A 26 1.49 8.20 -0.25
CA PRO A 26 2.43 8.18 0.86
C PRO A 26 3.72 8.89 0.48
N THR A 27 4.24 9.66 1.41
CA THR A 27 5.56 10.31 1.35
C THR A 27 6.68 9.27 1.32
N LYS A 28 7.92 9.71 1.08
CA LYS A 28 9.10 8.82 1.10
C LYS A 28 9.27 8.15 2.47
N GLY A 29 9.08 8.90 3.57
CA GLY A 29 9.19 8.37 4.93
C GLY A 29 8.12 7.32 5.22
N GLU A 30 6.87 7.59 4.86
CA GLU A 30 5.77 6.63 5.05
C GLU A 30 5.97 5.36 4.23
N LYS A 31 6.46 5.46 2.99
CA LYS A 31 6.78 4.26 2.19
C LYS A 31 7.84 3.38 2.88
N ILE A 32 8.84 3.99 3.51
CA ILE A 32 9.87 3.25 4.27
C ILE A 32 9.26 2.58 5.48
N MET A 33 8.49 3.32 6.28
CA MET A 33 7.79 2.76 7.45
C MET A 33 6.89 1.58 7.06
N LEU A 34 6.07 1.76 6.03
CA LEU A 34 5.17 0.71 5.52
C LEU A 34 5.95 -0.50 5.01
N ALA A 35 7.06 -0.30 4.29
CA ALA A 35 7.91 -1.39 3.82
C ALA A 35 8.48 -2.24 4.97
N ILE A 36 8.93 -1.59 6.05
CA ILE A 36 9.43 -2.26 7.26
C ILE A 36 8.31 -3.07 7.92
N MET A 37 7.16 -2.43 8.16
CA MET A 37 6.03 -3.04 8.87
C MET A 37 5.44 -4.24 8.12
N THR A 38 5.36 -4.17 6.79
CA THR A 38 4.79 -5.24 5.96
C THR A 38 5.83 -6.25 5.48
N LYS A 39 7.11 -6.04 5.80
CA LYS A 39 8.25 -6.82 5.28
C LYS A 39 8.25 -6.88 3.74
N MET A 40 7.91 -5.77 3.10
CA MET A 40 7.89 -5.61 1.65
C MET A 40 9.03 -4.68 1.22
N THR A 41 9.48 -4.81 -0.03
CA THR A 41 10.40 -3.82 -0.60
C THR A 41 9.65 -2.51 -0.89
N LEU A 42 10.38 -1.39 -0.93
CA LEU A 42 9.82 -0.08 -1.33
C LEU A 42 9.09 -0.14 -2.69
N THR A 43 9.63 -0.92 -3.64
CA THR A 43 9.03 -1.11 -4.96
C THR A 43 7.68 -1.85 -4.85
N GLN A 44 7.58 -2.86 -4.01
CA GLN A 44 6.33 -3.59 -3.79
C GLN A 44 5.27 -2.69 -3.13
N VAL A 45 5.64 -1.90 -2.13
CA VAL A 45 4.75 -0.91 -1.50
C VAL A 45 4.28 0.12 -2.53
N SER A 46 5.20 0.68 -3.32
CA SER A 46 4.86 1.65 -4.37
C SER A 46 3.91 1.09 -5.42
N THR A 47 4.16 -0.16 -5.86
CA THR A 47 3.30 -0.88 -6.81
C THR A 47 1.92 -1.15 -6.22
N TRP A 48 1.87 -1.54 -4.94
CA TRP A 48 0.60 -1.79 -4.25
C TRP A 48 -0.26 -0.52 -4.22
N PHE A 49 0.31 0.62 -3.81
CA PHE A 49 -0.42 1.89 -3.77
C PHE A 49 -0.87 2.36 -5.15
N ALA A 50 -0.06 2.17 -6.19
CA ALA A 50 -0.46 2.49 -7.55
C ALA A 50 -1.70 1.69 -7.98
N ASN A 51 -1.73 0.39 -7.67
CA ASN A 51 -2.87 -0.47 -7.98
C ASN A 51 -4.08 -0.17 -7.09
N ALA A 52 -3.86 0.11 -5.81
CA ALA A 52 -4.93 0.43 -4.86
C ALA A 52 -5.66 1.72 -5.24
N ARG A 53 -4.94 2.78 -5.62
CA ARG A 53 -5.54 4.02 -6.14
C ARG A 53 -6.38 3.80 -7.39
N ARG A 54 -5.91 2.96 -8.33
CA ARG A 54 -6.68 2.61 -9.53
C ARG A 54 -8.00 1.91 -9.19
N ARG A 55 -8.01 1.08 -8.13
CA ARG A 55 -9.24 0.41 -7.65
C ARG A 55 -10.20 1.40 -7.00
N LEU A 56 -9.70 2.31 -6.15
CA LEU A 56 -10.52 3.36 -5.54
C LEU A 56 -11.24 4.24 -6.58
N LYS A 57 -10.58 4.58 -7.69
CA LYS A 57 -11.21 5.36 -8.77
C LYS A 57 -12.34 4.61 -9.50
N LYS A 58 -12.34 3.27 -9.48
CA LYS A 58 -13.38 2.46 -10.13
C LYS A 58 -14.62 2.24 -9.26
N GLU A 59 -14.52 2.48 -7.95
CA GLU A 59 -15.61 2.31 -6.99
C GLU A 59 -16.39 3.62 -6.73
N ASN A 60 -15.90 4.75 -7.25
CA ASN A 60 -16.58 6.04 -7.27
C ASN A 60 -17.09 6.33 -8.68
#